data_AF-A0A7C1ERN0-F1
#
_entry.id   AF-A0A7C1ERN0-F1
#
_cell.length_a   1.000
_cell.length_b   1.000
_cell.length_c   1.000
_cell.angle_alpha   90.00
_cell.angle_beta   90.00
_cell.angle_gamma   90.00
#
_symmetry.space_group_name_H-M   'P 1'
#
loop_
_entity.id
_entity.type
_entity.pdbx_description
1 polymer ?
#
loop_
_entity_poly.entity_id
_entity_poly.type
_entity_poly.pdbx_seq_one_letter_code
_entity_poly.pdbx_strand_id
1 'polypeptide(L)'
;MKNIRLQYAAWEHLPADFQALFTQWNGEDPARGQAFYELYFYWFDIPHELAHVLRERYGATDRHRWRDEVAVNTFSTAYWQARGEVERLQKLHTFINQILSQLEDPTPPGADRADYFDQNYSELAQNPPAFGFYHFSMVLAALNQSLDWPQALRTLITPEVKDAAPLTRAPYPAITVDLPARIVSDLRADVRPYGLELPEVQVVCEFAPELLFVVWD
;
A
#
# COMPACT_ATOMS: atom_id res chain seq x y z
N MET A 1 14.51 -3.32 -20.16
CA MET A 1 13.81 -2.90 -18.93
C MET A 1 12.80 -3.98 -18.63
N LYS A 2 12.69 -4.41 -17.36
CA LYS A 2 11.63 -5.32 -16.91
C LYS A 2 10.27 -4.71 -17.25
N ASN A 3 9.31 -5.55 -17.63
CA ASN A 3 7.93 -5.09 -17.79
C ASN A 3 7.32 -5.07 -16.39
N ILE A 4 6.86 -3.91 -15.94
CA ILE A 4 6.28 -3.77 -14.60
C ILE A 4 4.76 -3.88 -14.75
N ARG A 5 4.16 -4.84 -14.04
CA ARG A 5 2.72 -5.07 -14.04
C ARG A 5 2.17 -4.90 -12.62
N LEU A 6 1.26 -3.95 -12.46
CA LEU A 6 0.40 -3.84 -11.29
C LEU A 6 -0.89 -4.59 -11.58
N GLN A 7 -1.20 -5.62 -10.78
CA GLN A 7 -2.33 -6.51 -11.01
C GLN A 7 -3.21 -6.60 -9.76
N TYR A 8 -4.48 -6.26 -9.90
CA TYR A 8 -5.47 -6.33 -8.82
C TYR A 8 -6.71 -7.07 -9.30
N ALA A 9 -7.59 -7.45 -8.38
CA ALA A 9 -8.86 -8.08 -8.71
C ALA A 9 -10.02 -7.15 -8.41
N ALA A 10 -11.06 -7.17 -9.24
CA ALA A 10 -12.34 -6.61 -8.84
C ALA A 10 -12.94 -7.42 -7.69
N TRP A 11 -13.69 -6.79 -6.78
CA TRP A 11 -14.30 -7.45 -5.62
C TRP A 11 -15.12 -8.68 -6.05
N GLU A 12 -15.95 -8.53 -7.08
CA GLU A 12 -16.79 -9.58 -7.66
C GLU A 12 -16.00 -10.74 -8.30
N HIS A 13 -14.71 -10.54 -8.57
CA HIS A 13 -13.80 -11.54 -9.13
C HIS A 13 -12.86 -12.17 -8.10
N LEU A 14 -12.91 -11.71 -6.84
CA LEU A 14 -12.21 -12.38 -5.76
C LEU A 14 -12.82 -13.78 -5.50
N PRO A 15 -12.01 -14.78 -5.13
CA PRO A 15 -12.53 -16.03 -4.59
C PRO A 15 -13.40 -15.78 -3.35
N ALA A 16 -14.39 -16.64 -3.15
CA ALA A 16 -15.35 -16.52 -2.06
C ALA A 16 -14.67 -16.45 -0.68
N ASP A 17 -13.58 -17.20 -0.47
CA ASP A 17 -12.84 -17.20 0.79
C ASP A 17 -12.21 -15.84 1.10
N PHE A 18 -11.72 -15.11 0.09
CA PHE A 18 -11.20 -13.76 0.27
C PHE A 18 -12.32 -12.75 0.57
N GLN A 19 -13.44 -12.83 -0.15
CA GLN A 19 -14.60 -11.98 0.15
C GLN A 19 -15.11 -12.23 1.58
N ALA A 20 -15.17 -13.49 2.00
CA ALA A 20 -15.54 -13.88 3.36
C ALA A 20 -14.55 -13.36 4.40
N LEU A 21 -13.24 -13.45 4.15
CA LEU A 21 -12.21 -12.93 5.05
C LEU A 21 -12.37 -11.41 5.28
N PHE A 22 -12.50 -10.63 4.21
CA PHE A 22 -12.68 -9.17 4.34
C PHE A 22 -14.02 -8.81 4.97
N THR A 23 -15.06 -9.61 4.74
CA THR A 23 -16.37 -9.46 5.40
C THR A 23 -16.27 -9.70 6.90
N GLN A 24 -15.62 -10.80 7.31
CA GLN A 24 -15.38 -11.16 8.70
C GLN A 24 -14.63 -10.04 9.43
N TRP A 25 -13.51 -9.59 8.88
CA TRP A 25 -12.71 -8.50 9.44
C TRP A 25 -13.47 -7.19 9.62
N ASN A 26 -14.57 -7.00 8.90
CA ASN A 26 -15.39 -5.80 8.93
C ASN A 26 -16.72 -5.97 9.66
N GLY A 27 -16.82 -6.96 10.54
CA GLY A 27 -17.98 -7.17 11.43
C GLY A 27 -19.08 -8.00 10.80
N GLU A 28 -18.72 -8.97 9.95
CA GLU A 28 -19.65 -9.86 9.23
C GLU A 28 -20.61 -9.11 8.28
N ASP A 29 -20.20 -7.93 7.79
CA ASP A 29 -20.96 -7.10 6.86
C ASP A 29 -20.29 -7.09 5.47
N PRO A 30 -20.87 -7.77 4.47
CA PRO A 30 -20.29 -7.84 3.12
C PRO A 30 -20.08 -6.47 2.46
N ALA A 31 -20.98 -5.51 2.70
CA ALA A 31 -20.86 -4.18 2.11
C ALA A 31 -19.69 -3.41 2.73
N ARG A 32 -19.44 -3.58 4.03
CA ARG A 32 -18.25 -3.02 4.69
C ARG A 32 -16.97 -3.73 4.26
N GLY A 33 -17.00 -5.05 4.08
CA GLY A 33 -15.88 -5.83 3.55
C GLY A 33 -15.46 -5.35 2.16
N GLN A 34 -16.41 -5.18 1.25
CA GLN A 34 -16.17 -4.59 -0.07
C GLN A 34 -15.64 -3.16 0.03
N ALA A 35 -16.27 -2.31 0.85
CA ALA A 35 -15.85 -0.92 1.00
C ALA A 35 -14.42 -0.78 1.56
N PHE A 36 -14.00 -1.68 2.45
CA PHE A 36 -12.62 -1.76 2.90
C PHE A 36 -11.69 -2.22 1.78
N TYR A 37 -12.04 -3.30 1.09
CA TYR A 37 -11.24 -3.85 0.00
C TYR A 37 -10.98 -2.80 -1.10
N GLU A 38 -12.02 -2.11 -1.55
CA GLU A 38 -11.89 -1.05 -2.56
C GLU A 38 -11.06 0.13 -2.04
N LEU A 39 -11.28 0.55 -0.79
CA LEU A 39 -10.48 1.62 -0.18
C LEU A 39 -9.00 1.25 -0.05
N TYR A 40 -8.71 0.01 0.31
CA TYR A 40 -7.34 -0.44 0.47
C TYR A 40 -6.71 -0.68 -0.91
N PHE A 41 -7.22 -1.63 -1.69
CA PHE A 41 -6.55 -2.15 -2.87
C PHE A 41 -6.77 -1.36 -4.16
N TYR A 42 -7.85 -0.58 -4.30
CA TYR A 42 -8.01 0.28 -5.48
C TYR A 42 -7.43 1.68 -5.27
N TRP A 43 -7.16 2.04 -4.03
CA TRP A 43 -6.75 3.39 -3.66
C TRP A 43 -5.46 3.38 -2.84
N PHE A 44 -5.49 3.00 -1.56
CA PHE A 44 -4.34 3.18 -0.67
C PHE A 44 -3.08 2.45 -1.14
N ASP A 45 -3.24 1.22 -1.61
CA ASP A 45 -2.14 0.29 -1.92
C ASP A 45 -1.42 0.63 -3.24
N ILE A 46 -2.05 1.41 -4.13
CA ILE A 46 -1.46 1.70 -5.43
C ILE A 46 -0.16 2.51 -5.32
N PRO A 47 -0.07 3.60 -4.54
CA PRO A 47 1.21 4.26 -4.30
C PRO A 47 2.22 3.40 -3.53
N HIS A 48 1.77 2.46 -2.70
CA HIS A 48 2.65 1.56 -1.94
C HIS A 48 3.45 0.70 -2.91
N GLU A 49 2.75 0.06 -3.84
CA GLU A 49 3.35 -0.76 -4.87
C GLU A 49 4.27 0.02 -5.81
N LEU A 50 3.85 1.23 -6.20
CA LEU A 50 4.68 2.10 -7.03
C LEU A 50 5.90 2.65 -6.26
N ALA A 51 5.85 2.69 -4.92
CA ALA A 51 6.99 3.05 -4.10
C ALA A 51 8.06 1.95 -4.12
N HIS A 52 7.68 0.67 -4.14
CA HIS A 52 8.62 -0.42 -4.41
C HIS A 52 9.30 -0.27 -5.77
N VAL A 53 8.55 0.11 -6.81
CA VAL A 53 9.10 0.39 -8.16
C VAL A 53 10.13 1.51 -8.15
N LEU A 54 9.85 2.60 -7.42
CA LEU A 54 10.81 3.67 -7.26
C LEU A 54 12.06 3.18 -6.50
N ARG A 55 11.89 2.43 -5.41
CA ARG A 55 13.04 1.90 -4.64
C ARG A 55 13.92 1.00 -5.49
N GLU A 56 13.36 0.05 -6.26
CA GLU A 56 14.15 -0.82 -7.15
C GLU A 56 14.87 0.02 -8.22
N ARG A 57 14.18 0.96 -8.86
CA ARG A 57 14.77 1.79 -9.92
C ARG A 57 15.95 2.62 -9.44
N TYR A 58 15.86 3.18 -8.24
CA TYR A 58 16.89 4.05 -7.66
C TYR A 58 17.88 3.31 -6.77
N GLY A 59 17.83 1.97 -6.71
CA GLY A 59 18.76 1.16 -5.92
C GLY A 59 18.65 1.40 -4.42
N ALA A 60 17.47 1.80 -3.95
CA ALA A 60 17.19 2.16 -2.57
C ALA A 60 16.47 1.05 -1.79
N THR A 61 16.46 -0.19 -2.29
CA THR A 61 15.90 -1.34 -1.57
C THR A 61 16.73 -1.68 -0.34
N ASP A 62 16.07 -1.98 0.77
CA ASP A 62 16.70 -2.42 2.01
C ASP A 62 16.80 -3.96 2.00
N ARG A 63 17.82 -4.48 2.66
CA ARG A 63 17.95 -5.92 2.90
C ARG A 63 16.92 -6.44 3.92
N HIS A 64 16.39 -5.54 4.75
CA HIS A 64 15.38 -5.78 5.77
C HIS A 64 13.99 -5.46 5.20
N ARG A 65 13.13 -6.49 5.07
CA ARG A 65 11.81 -6.36 4.46
C ARG A 65 10.95 -5.40 5.26
N TRP A 66 10.98 -5.51 6.58
CA TRP A 66 10.28 -4.60 7.48
C TRP A 66 10.56 -3.12 7.17
N ARG A 67 11.83 -2.77 6.93
CA ARG A 67 12.21 -1.37 6.66
C ARG A 67 11.74 -0.90 5.30
N ASP A 68 11.80 -1.78 4.30
CA ASP A 68 11.22 -1.53 2.99
C ASP A 68 9.72 -1.24 3.11
N GLU A 69 8.98 -2.12 3.78
CA GLU A 69 7.53 -2.00 4.01
C GLU A 69 7.16 -0.72 4.77
N VAL A 70 7.90 -0.37 5.82
CA VAL A 70 7.68 0.89 6.54
C VAL A 70 7.90 2.10 5.64
N ALA A 71 8.97 2.11 4.83
CA ALA A 71 9.28 3.24 3.97
C ALA A 71 8.20 3.46 2.88
N VAL A 72 7.71 2.38 2.26
CA VAL A 72 6.64 2.47 1.24
C VAL A 72 5.29 2.87 1.85
N ASN A 73 4.95 2.41 3.05
CA ASN A 73 3.72 2.80 3.74
C ASN A 73 3.73 4.28 4.15
N THR A 74 4.87 4.77 4.64
CA THR A 74 5.08 6.19 4.94
C THR A 74 4.95 7.05 3.67
N PHE A 75 5.53 6.59 2.55
CA PHE A 75 5.37 7.25 1.26
C PHE A 75 3.89 7.32 0.82
N SER A 76 3.15 6.22 0.88
CA SER A 76 1.74 6.18 0.47
C SER A 76 0.88 7.12 1.28
N THR A 77 1.08 7.14 2.60
CA THR A 77 0.36 8.05 3.50
C THR A 77 0.66 9.51 3.15
N ALA A 78 1.94 9.87 2.98
CA ALA A 78 2.34 11.23 2.65
C ALA A 78 1.84 11.67 1.27
N TYR A 79 1.82 10.76 0.28
CA TYR A 79 1.24 11.03 -1.03
C TYR A 79 -0.24 11.41 -0.92
N TRP A 80 -1.00 10.61 -0.17
CA TRP A 80 -2.43 10.86 0.01
C TRP A 80 -2.73 12.11 0.82
N GLN A 81 -1.94 12.41 1.85
CA GLN A 81 -2.02 13.66 2.59
C GLN A 81 -1.76 14.87 1.67
N ALA A 82 -0.73 14.80 0.82
CA ALA A 82 -0.41 15.88 -0.10
C ALA A 82 -1.45 16.07 -1.23
N ARG A 83 -2.21 15.02 -1.58
CA ARG A 83 -3.37 15.09 -2.48
C ARG A 83 -4.66 15.58 -1.78
N GLY A 84 -4.61 15.85 -0.47
CA GLY A 84 -5.75 16.33 0.31
C GLY A 84 -6.78 15.24 0.65
N GLU A 85 -6.42 13.96 0.59
CA GLU A 85 -7.31 12.81 0.83
C GLU A 85 -7.56 12.52 2.32
N VAL A 86 -7.70 13.57 3.12
CA VAL A 86 -7.75 13.48 4.59
C VAL A 86 -8.90 12.61 5.07
N GLU A 87 -10.09 12.75 4.47
CA GLU A 87 -11.28 11.99 4.85
C GLU A 87 -11.13 10.48 4.54
N ARG A 88 -10.52 10.14 3.40
CA ARG A 88 -10.27 8.73 3.04
C ARG A 88 -9.22 8.09 3.95
N LEU A 89 -8.17 8.84 4.31
CA LEU A 89 -7.18 8.37 5.27
C LEU A 89 -7.80 8.13 6.65
N GLN A 90 -8.68 9.01 7.12
CA GLN A 90 -9.42 8.80 8.37
C GLN A 90 -10.34 7.57 8.32
N LYS A 91 -11.02 7.36 7.18
CA LYS A 91 -11.85 6.17 6.96
C LYS A 91 -10.99 4.90 6.99
N LEU A 92 -9.85 4.91 6.30
CA LEU A 92 -8.90 3.79 6.28
C LEU A 92 -8.37 3.48 7.68
N HIS A 93 -7.95 4.52 8.41
CA HIS A 93 -7.52 4.40 9.80
C HIS A 93 -8.59 3.72 10.67
N THR A 94 -9.86 4.10 10.50
CA THR A 94 -10.98 3.50 11.24
C THR A 94 -11.14 2.01 10.92
N PHE A 95 -11.11 1.65 9.63
CA PHE A 95 -11.17 0.24 9.23
C PHE A 95 -10.01 -0.56 9.82
N ILE A 96 -8.78 -0.08 9.64
CA ILE A 96 -7.58 -0.79 10.09
C ILE A 96 -7.57 -1.01 11.61
N ASN A 97 -7.97 -0.01 12.41
CA ASN A 97 -8.08 -0.20 13.86
C ASN A 97 -9.10 -1.28 14.23
N GLN A 98 -10.25 -1.31 13.55
CA GLN A 98 -11.25 -2.36 13.77
C GLN A 98 -10.68 -3.74 13.41
N ILE A 99 -9.99 -3.87 12.27
CA ILE A 99 -9.39 -5.13 11.84
C ILE A 99 -8.33 -5.59 12.84
N LEU A 100 -7.40 -4.71 13.22
CA LEU A 100 -6.33 -5.03 14.17
C LEU A 100 -6.83 -5.40 15.56
N SER A 101 -8.01 -4.90 15.98
CA SER A 101 -8.62 -5.30 17.25
C SER A 101 -9.09 -6.77 17.30
N GLN A 102 -9.17 -7.42 16.13
CA GLN A 102 -9.62 -8.80 15.96
C GLN A 102 -8.47 -9.76 15.60
N LEU A 103 -7.31 -9.22 15.20
CA LEU A 103 -6.15 -10.02 14.82
C LEU A 103 -5.22 -10.21 16.00
N GLU A 104 -4.78 -11.45 16.22
CA GLU A 104 -3.74 -11.75 17.20
C GLU A 104 -2.36 -11.34 16.66
N ASP A 105 -1.50 -10.79 17.53
CA ASP A 105 -0.10 -10.54 17.19
C ASP A 105 0.62 -11.89 17.05
N PRO A 106 1.08 -12.27 15.84
CA PRO A 106 1.75 -13.55 15.63
C PRO A 106 3.19 -13.56 16.19
N THR A 107 3.68 -12.44 16.71
CA THR A 107 5.04 -12.32 17.27
C THR A 107 5.13 -13.01 18.62
N PRO A 108 6.07 -13.95 18.82
CA PRO A 108 6.29 -14.57 20.12
C PRO A 108 6.61 -13.53 21.21
N PRO A 109 6.12 -13.74 22.46
CA PRO A 109 6.43 -12.84 23.56
C PRO A 109 7.94 -12.62 23.74
N GLY A 110 8.37 -11.35 23.73
CA GLY A 110 9.77 -10.96 23.90
C GLY A 110 10.62 -10.97 22.63
N ALA A 111 10.09 -11.40 21.48
CA ALA A 111 10.74 -11.22 20.19
C ALA A 111 10.54 -9.79 19.65
N ASP A 112 11.50 -9.31 18.86
CA ASP A 112 11.34 -8.07 18.09
C ASP A 112 10.49 -8.33 16.84
N ARG A 113 9.52 -7.44 16.57
CA ARG A 113 8.58 -7.58 15.46
C ARG A 113 9.25 -7.48 14.10
N ALA A 114 10.23 -6.59 13.94
CA ALA A 114 10.92 -6.41 12.67
C ALA A 114 11.79 -7.63 12.35
N ASP A 115 12.53 -8.12 13.34
CA ASP A 115 13.33 -9.33 13.20
C ASP A 115 12.46 -10.56 12.92
N TYR A 116 11.33 -10.71 13.61
CA TYR A 116 10.42 -11.83 13.40
C TYR A 116 9.78 -11.79 12.00
N PHE A 117 9.31 -10.62 11.57
CA PHE A 117 8.74 -10.44 10.23
C PHE A 117 9.75 -10.80 9.14
N ASP A 118 10.98 -10.28 9.22
CA ASP A 118 12.04 -10.56 8.25
C ASP A 118 12.40 -12.05 8.18
N GLN A 119 12.50 -12.72 9.33
CA GLN A 119 12.90 -14.13 9.42
C GLN A 119 11.81 -15.11 9.01
N ASN A 120 10.54 -14.76 9.23
CA ASN A 120 9.39 -15.66 9.03
C ASN A 120 8.49 -15.24 7.86
N TYR A 121 8.95 -14.32 7.00
CA TYR A 121 8.15 -13.72 5.94
C TYR A 121 7.40 -14.74 5.08
N SER A 122 8.07 -15.80 4.61
CA SER A 122 7.45 -16.81 3.75
C SER A 122 6.33 -17.60 4.43
N GLU A 123 6.44 -17.85 5.73
CA GLU A 123 5.38 -18.51 6.52
C GLU A 123 4.23 -17.53 6.78
N LEU A 124 4.56 -16.30 7.17
CA LEU A 124 3.59 -15.24 7.39
C LEU A 124 2.75 -14.98 6.13
N ALA A 125 3.37 -14.90 4.95
CA ALA A 125 2.70 -14.68 3.68
C ALA A 125 1.70 -15.79 3.29
N GLN A 126 1.82 -16.99 3.87
CA GLN A 126 0.88 -18.09 3.67
C GLN A 126 -0.26 -18.10 4.71
N ASN A 127 -0.22 -17.20 5.69
CA ASN A 127 -1.20 -17.08 6.76
C ASN A 127 -1.85 -15.68 6.72
N PRO A 128 -2.97 -15.51 6.01
CA PRO A 128 -3.56 -14.19 5.77
C PRO A 128 -3.87 -13.37 7.05
N PRO A 129 -4.39 -13.96 8.14
CA PRO A 129 -4.51 -13.25 9.42
C PRO A 129 -3.19 -12.72 9.98
N ALA A 130 -2.14 -13.56 10.02
CA ALA A 130 -0.84 -13.16 10.56
C ALA A 130 -0.16 -12.10 9.67
N PHE A 131 -0.26 -12.27 8.35
CA PHE A 131 0.25 -11.30 7.38
C PHE A 131 -0.50 -9.97 7.45
N GLY A 132 -1.84 -10.04 7.55
CA GLY A 132 -2.71 -8.89 7.70
C GLY A 132 -2.37 -8.09 8.96
N PHE A 133 -2.08 -8.77 10.08
CA PHE A 133 -1.65 -8.09 11.31
C PHE A 133 -0.41 -7.21 11.06
N TYR A 134 0.61 -7.75 10.41
CA TYR A 134 1.85 -7.03 10.13
C TYR A 134 1.62 -5.85 9.17
N HIS A 135 1.00 -6.11 8.02
CA HIS A 135 0.73 -5.09 7.02
C HIS A 135 -0.11 -3.94 7.58
N PHE A 136 -1.25 -4.26 8.19
CA PHE A 136 -2.13 -3.22 8.72
C PHE A 136 -1.51 -2.50 9.92
N SER A 137 -0.66 -3.15 10.72
CA SER A 137 0.09 -2.47 11.79
C SER A 137 1.08 -1.45 11.22
N MET A 138 1.79 -1.77 10.14
CA MET A 138 2.72 -0.84 9.49
C MET A 138 1.97 0.32 8.82
N VAL A 139 0.84 0.05 8.17
CA VAL A 139 -0.04 1.10 7.61
C VAL A 139 -0.57 1.99 8.72
N LEU A 140 -1.06 1.44 9.84
CA LEU A 140 -1.54 2.22 10.98
C LEU A 140 -0.42 3.09 11.57
N ALA A 141 0.79 2.56 11.68
CA ALA A 141 1.94 3.32 12.14
C ALA A 141 2.28 4.48 11.18
N ALA A 142 2.16 4.27 9.86
CA ALA A 142 2.36 5.31 8.86
C ALA A 142 1.25 6.38 8.89
N LEU A 143 -0.02 5.98 9.03
CA LEU A 143 -1.17 6.89 9.16
C LEU A 143 -1.06 7.84 10.37
N ASN A 144 -0.37 7.40 11.43
CA ASN A 144 -0.10 8.18 12.62
C ASN A 144 1.17 9.04 12.54
N GLN A 145 1.94 8.92 11.45
CA GLN A 145 3.07 9.80 11.18
C GLN A 145 2.62 11.03 10.39
N SER A 146 3.37 12.11 10.58
CA SER A 146 3.23 13.33 9.78
C SER A 146 4.57 13.59 9.10
N LEU A 147 4.68 13.15 7.85
CA LEU A 147 5.77 13.56 6.97
C LEU A 147 5.16 14.35 5.82
N ASP A 148 5.81 15.47 5.47
CA ASP A 148 5.47 16.11 4.22
C ASP A 148 5.92 15.25 3.03
N TRP A 149 5.29 15.47 1.88
CA TRP A 149 5.56 14.71 0.68
C TRP A 149 7.04 14.72 0.23
N PRO A 150 7.73 15.88 0.19
CA PRO A 150 9.17 15.92 -0.09
C PRO A 150 10.03 15.11 0.89
N GLN A 151 9.72 15.13 2.19
CA GLN A 151 10.41 14.32 3.20
C GLN A 151 10.18 12.84 2.98
N ALA A 152 8.94 12.43 2.70
CA ALA A 152 8.61 11.03 2.43
C ALA A 152 9.34 10.50 1.17
N LEU A 153 9.45 11.32 0.11
CA LEU A 153 10.26 10.98 -1.06
C LEU A 153 11.73 10.74 -0.73
N ARG A 154 12.35 11.61 0.08
CA ARG A 154 13.76 11.47 0.48
C ARG A 154 13.99 10.24 1.34
N THR A 155 13.06 9.94 2.25
CA THR A 155 13.08 8.72 3.04
C THR A 155 12.94 7.48 2.15
N LEU A 156 12.16 7.57 1.07
CA LEU A 156 11.94 6.46 0.16
C LEU A 156 13.17 6.12 -0.70
N ILE A 157 13.87 7.10 -1.28
CA ILE A 157 14.86 6.80 -2.34
C ILE A 157 16.18 7.58 -2.29
N THR A 158 16.51 8.29 -1.21
CA THR A 158 17.78 9.02 -0.99
C THR A 158 17.82 10.48 -1.55
N PRO A 159 18.92 11.27 -1.43
CA PRO A 159 18.91 12.75 -1.63
C PRO A 159 18.84 13.23 -3.08
N GLU A 160 18.64 12.34 -4.06
CA GLU A 160 18.43 12.64 -5.49
C GLU A 160 17.11 13.40 -5.73
N VAL A 161 16.22 13.41 -4.74
CA VAL A 161 14.97 14.15 -4.74
C VAL A 161 15.23 15.65 -4.76
N LYS A 162 14.91 16.28 -5.88
CA LYS A 162 14.98 17.73 -6.07
C LYS A 162 13.87 18.43 -5.30
N ASP A 163 14.14 19.65 -4.86
CA ASP A 163 13.09 20.54 -4.36
C ASP A 163 12.11 20.90 -5.48
N ALA A 164 10.82 20.82 -5.17
CA ALA A 164 9.74 21.23 -6.06
C ALA A 164 8.59 21.84 -5.26
N ALA A 165 7.69 22.52 -5.95
CA ALA A 165 6.47 23.04 -5.34
C ALA A 165 5.63 21.89 -4.74
N PRO A 166 4.91 22.10 -3.63
CA PRO A 166 4.02 21.11 -3.06
C PRO A 166 3.01 20.58 -4.10
N LEU A 167 2.63 19.31 -3.97
CA LEU A 167 1.55 18.74 -4.76
C LEU A 167 0.26 19.53 -4.50
N THR A 168 -0.32 20.07 -5.56
CA THR A 168 -1.59 20.80 -5.51
C THR A 168 -2.53 20.18 -6.53
N ARG A 169 -3.13 19.04 -6.17
CA ARG A 169 -4.14 18.38 -6.99
C ARG A 169 -5.40 18.15 -6.18
N ALA A 170 -6.53 18.18 -6.89
CA ALA A 170 -7.81 17.85 -6.30
C ALA A 170 -7.82 16.37 -5.85
N PRO A 171 -8.59 16.07 -4.78
CA PRO A 171 -8.90 14.69 -4.41
C PRO A 171 -9.49 13.91 -5.59
N TYR A 172 -9.27 12.61 -5.59
CA TYR A 172 -9.88 11.70 -6.55
C TYR A 172 -11.40 11.65 -6.36
N PRO A 173 -12.17 11.42 -7.45
CA PRO A 173 -13.60 11.17 -7.37
C PRO A 173 -13.89 9.82 -6.70
N ALA A 174 -15.10 9.29 -6.83
CA ALA A 174 -15.46 7.98 -6.30
C ALA A 174 -14.43 6.89 -6.63
N ILE A 175 -14.24 5.96 -5.69
CA ILE A 175 -13.42 4.77 -5.91
C ILE A 175 -14.16 3.88 -6.89
N THR A 176 -13.50 3.54 -7.99
CA THR A 176 -14.02 2.67 -9.04
C THR A 176 -12.96 1.66 -9.42
N VAL A 177 -13.35 0.62 -10.14
CA VAL A 177 -12.42 -0.40 -10.64
C VAL A 177 -11.30 0.21 -11.49
N ASP A 178 -11.53 1.30 -12.22
CA ASP A 178 -10.50 1.93 -13.08
C ASP A 178 -9.57 2.91 -12.34
N LEU A 179 -9.82 3.17 -11.05
CA LEU A 179 -9.05 4.15 -10.27
C LEU A 179 -7.54 3.84 -10.22
N PRO A 180 -7.08 2.57 -10.04
CA PRO A 180 -5.66 2.24 -10.05
C PRO A 180 -4.88 2.75 -11.26
N ALA A 181 -5.44 2.62 -12.47
CA ALA A 181 -4.78 3.10 -13.70
C ALA A 181 -4.60 4.62 -13.70
N ARG A 182 -5.59 5.35 -13.18
CA ARG A 182 -5.50 6.79 -13.02
C ARG A 182 -4.45 7.17 -11.97
N ILE A 183 -4.40 6.48 -10.83
CA ILE A 183 -3.42 6.73 -9.77
C ILE A 183 -2.00 6.54 -10.30
N VAL A 184 -1.74 5.47 -11.06
CA VAL A 184 -0.43 5.20 -11.68
C VAL A 184 -0.01 6.34 -12.60
N SER A 185 -0.90 6.79 -13.48
CA SER A 185 -0.64 7.91 -14.38
C SER A 185 -0.34 9.21 -13.62
N ASP A 186 -1.14 9.50 -12.60
CA ASP A 186 -1.00 10.70 -11.79
C ASP A 186 0.27 10.68 -10.94
N LEU A 187 0.57 9.58 -10.24
CA LEU A 187 1.78 9.45 -9.43
C LEU A 187 3.04 9.61 -10.29
N ARG A 188 3.06 9.02 -11.50
CA ARG A 188 4.15 9.22 -12.47
C ARG A 188 4.37 10.68 -12.83
N ALA A 189 3.29 11.46 -12.95
CA ALA A 189 3.38 12.90 -13.20
C ALA A 189 3.77 13.68 -11.93
N ASP A 190 3.32 13.23 -10.76
CA ASP A 190 3.51 13.89 -9.46
C ASP A 190 4.95 13.76 -8.93
N VAL A 191 5.66 12.67 -9.25
CA VAL A 191 7.07 12.49 -8.87
C VAL A 191 8.06 13.20 -9.82
N ARG A 192 7.64 13.54 -11.04
CA ARG A 192 8.51 14.13 -12.08
C ARG A 192 9.12 15.49 -11.68
N PRO A 193 8.38 16.44 -11.08
CA PRO A 193 8.96 17.70 -10.61
C PRO A 193 10.11 17.51 -9.61
N TYR A 194 10.10 16.41 -8.86
CA TYR A 194 11.12 16.05 -7.88
C TYR A 194 12.36 15.37 -8.52
N GLY A 195 12.45 15.34 -9.85
CA GLY A 195 13.57 14.74 -10.58
C GLY A 195 13.48 13.22 -10.69
N LEU A 196 12.32 12.63 -10.37
CA LEU A 196 12.12 11.20 -10.34
C LEU A 196 11.35 10.72 -11.57
N GLU A 197 11.58 9.48 -11.93
CA GLU A 197 10.93 8.82 -13.06
C GLU A 197 10.35 7.49 -12.60
N LEU A 198 9.03 7.40 -12.59
CA LEU A 198 8.36 6.12 -12.54
C LEU A 198 8.31 5.54 -13.96
N PRO A 199 8.77 4.30 -14.19
CA PRO A 199 8.68 3.64 -15.49
C PRO A 199 7.22 3.42 -15.90
N GLU A 200 7.01 2.97 -17.12
CA GLU A 200 5.68 2.53 -17.55
C GLU A 200 5.26 1.30 -16.76
N VAL A 201 4.04 1.33 -16.23
CA VAL A 201 3.45 0.25 -15.43
C VAL A 201 2.16 -0.16 -16.12
N GLN A 202 2.07 -1.43 -16.52
CA GLN A 202 0.86 -2.02 -17.03
C GLN A 202 -0.09 -2.28 -15.85
N VAL A 203 -1.32 -1.77 -15.93
CA VAL A 203 -2.33 -1.95 -14.89
C VAL A 203 -3.38 -2.94 -15.38
N VAL A 204 -3.56 -4.04 -14.65
CA VAL A 204 -4.47 -5.12 -15.05
C VAL A 204 -5.43 -5.46 -13.91
N CYS A 205 -6.73 -5.40 -14.21
CA CYS A 205 -7.78 -5.88 -13.33
C CYS A 205 -8.12 -7.33 -13.68
N GLU A 206 -7.43 -8.28 -13.07
CA GLU A 206 -7.60 -9.71 -13.28
C GLU A 206 -7.17 -10.45 -12.02
N PHE A 207 -8.04 -11.29 -11.46
CA PHE A 207 -7.65 -12.14 -10.34
C PHE A 207 -6.60 -13.16 -10.80
N ALA A 208 -5.54 -13.32 -10.02
CA ALA A 208 -4.60 -14.41 -10.20
C ALA A 208 -4.27 -15.04 -8.82
N PRO A 209 -4.27 -16.37 -8.71
CA PRO A 209 -4.08 -17.07 -7.44
C PRO A 209 -2.66 -16.91 -6.86
N GLU A 210 -1.69 -16.55 -7.70
CA GLU A 210 -0.30 -16.29 -7.28
C GLU A 210 -0.08 -14.85 -6.78
N LEU A 211 -1.13 -14.02 -6.73
CA LEU A 211 -0.97 -12.57 -6.69
C LEU A 211 -1.76 -11.89 -5.57
N LEU A 212 -1.01 -11.16 -4.76
CA LEU A 212 -1.48 -10.07 -3.91
C LEU A 212 -0.79 -8.76 -4.38
N PHE A 213 -1.00 -8.34 -5.64
CA PHE A 213 -0.88 -6.95 -6.13
C PHE A 213 0.22 -6.53 -7.14
N VAL A 214 1.47 -7.04 -7.12
CA VAL A 214 2.48 -6.70 -8.17
C VAL A 214 3.31 -7.88 -8.66
N VAL A 215 3.47 -7.96 -10.00
CA VAL A 215 4.41 -8.87 -10.67
C VAL A 215 5.56 -8.07 -11.27
N TRP A 216 6.78 -8.57 -11.02
CA TRP A 216 7.99 -8.16 -11.74
C TRP A 216 8.29 -9.21 -12.80
N ASP A 217 8.10 -8.89 -14.08
CA ASP A 217 8.56 -9.71 -15.21
C ASP A 217 9.92 -9.22 -15.74
#